data_AF-A0A915BIA5-F1
#
_entry.id   AF-A0A915BIA5-F1
#
_cell.length_a   1.000
_cell.length_b   1.000
_cell.length_c   1.000
_cell.angle_alpha   90.00
_cell.angle_beta   90.00
_cell.angle_gamma   90.00
#
_symmetry.space_group_name_H-M   'P 1'
#
loop_
_entity.id
_entity.type
_entity.pdbx_description
1 polymer ?
#
loop_
_entity_poly.entity_id
_entity_poly.type
_entity_poly.pdbx_seq_one_letter_code
_entity_poly.pdbx_strand_id
1 'polypeptide(L)'
;MIFSLSLVLSIIASLSITIQLSFVGGDRQSTSTPIEVKRSYARCFGTSRFLFVGFANSHLTIERSPPPRMCPYHALYQASTYSLSEWNCPRVQMHLLTAIDEEPRVLIIGANRNFGYMVAHIKAITWPEDNPSGSYHFHKEPIDMESARYHVDDILYANVITTIFDNHYRLLYVLRNSSYMSAFPMECVIYLIDVTVGGEVNFTRIGAFEVHSNNDRRTLWTEDPYAQKVYYAERSIHDERILVYSVQFHQLMRVLTDGDTGSLERILIGTRVYLSVSKGIAISYSNADDVVRQYIHRIGDTSEVILCEHKSIRSYLDPTAQLIILFDDDYCKVKENKGEVRNCEEELSTTTIASLNDKEKTESSSDINIFWFLPIVIVLCAIILVLIICIVRHRREDGLRSFLKADRPHVQYYPTFISDSSVDF
;
A
#
# COMPACT_ATOMS: atom_id res chain seq x y z
N MET A 1 0.93 -38.69 -58.54
CA MET A 1 0.83 -37.34 -57.93
C MET A 1 1.96 -37.17 -56.90
N ILE A 2 3.22 -37.23 -57.35
CA ILE A 2 4.42 -37.31 -56.47
C ILE A 2 5.32 -36.06 -56.59
N PHE A 3 5.01 -35.13 -57.51
CA PHE A 3 5.83 -33.94 -57.75
C PHE A 3 5.51 -32.73 -56.86
N SER A 4 4.48 -32.76 -56.00
CA SER A 4 4.12 -31.61 -55.15
C SER A 4 4.71 -31.62 -53.75
N LEU A 5 5.23 -32.76 -53.25
CA LEU A 5 5.80 -32.84 -51.89
C LEU A 5 7.25 -32.32 -51.83
N SER A 6 8.01 -32.50 -52.91
CA SER A 6 9.42 -32.06 -53.00
C SER A 6 9.55 -30.53 -53.02
N LEU A 7 8.57 -29.82 -53.59
CA LEU A 7 8.59 -28.35 -53.64
C LEU A 7 8.25 -27.75 -52.26
N VAL A 8 7.35 -28.39 -51.51
CA VAL A 8 6.95 -27.94 -50.17
C VAL A 8 8.07 -28.18 -49.14
N LEU A 9 8.77 -29.32 -49.22
CA LEU A 9 9.94 -29.60 -48.38
C LEU A 9 11.13 -28.67 -48.68
N SER A 10 11.33 -28.27 -49.94
CA SER A 10 12.37 -27.32 -50.33
C SER A 10 12.11 -25.90 -49.78
N ILE A 11 10.84 -25.48 -49.67
CA ILE A 11 10.48 -24.16 -49.11
C ILE A 11 10.65 -24.14 -47.58
N ILE A 12 10.33 -25.25 -46.89
CA ILE A 12 10.53 -25.36 -45.44
C ILE A 12 12.03 -25.40 -45.09
N ALA A 13 12.84 -26.11 -45.87
CA ALA A 13 14.31 -26.10 -45.70
C ALA A 13 14.93 -24.72 -45.98
N SER A 14 14.35 -23.94 -46.90
CA SER A 14 14.80 -22.57 -47.20
C SER A 14 14.43 -21.56 -46.12
N LEU A 15 13.30 -21.75 -45.42
CA LEU A 15 12.87 -20.87 -44.31
C LEU A 15 13.63 -21.16 -43.00
N SER A 16 14.08 -22.39 -42.76
CA SER A 16 14.88 -22.73 -41.57
C SER A 16 16.33 -22.26 -41.64
N ILE A 17 16.85 -21.91 -42.83
CA ILE A 17 18.25 -21.50 -43.03
C ILE A 17 18.42 -19.96 -42.90
N THR A 18 17.35 -19.17 -42.85
CA THR A 18 17.43 -17.69 -42.69
C THR A 18 17.28 -17.21 -41.24
N ILE A 19 17.21 -18.12 -40.24
CA ILE A 19 17.12 -17.77 -38.80
C ILE A 19 18.42 -18.07 -38.03
N GLN A 20 19.46 -18.56 -38.69
CA GLN A 20 20.82 -18.59 -38.11
C GLN A 20 21.79 -17.83 -39.00
N LEU A 21 22.06 -16.57 -38.66
CA LEU A 21 23.37 -15.89 -38.76
C LEU A 21 23.20 -14.36 -38.60
N SER A 22 23.03 -13.94 -37.35
CA SER A 22 23.45 -12.62 -36.87
C SER A 22 23.71 -12.70 -35.37
N PHE A 23 24.61 -13.61 -34.99
CA PHE A 23 25.23 -13.68 -33.68
C PHE A 23 26.75 -13.75 -33.87
N VAL A 24 27.38 -12.59 -34.12
CA VAL A 24 28.82 -12.36 -33.88
C VAL A 24 29.02 -10.88 -33.55
N GLY A 25 29.51 -10.62 -32.33
CA GLY A 25 30.39 -9.49 -32.05
C GLY A 25 29.75 -8.24 -31.44
N GLY A 26 29.59 -8.25 -30.11
CA GLY A 26 29.51 -7.00 -29.35
C GLY A 26 28.71 -7.10 -28.05
N ASP A 27 29.19 -7.85 -27.05
CA ASP A 27 28.75 -7.66 -25.66
C ASP A 27 29.30 -6.32 -25.14
N ARG A 28 28.73 -5.22 -25.65
CA ARG A 28 28.52 -4.03 -24.84
C ARG A 28 27.48 -4.42 -23.81
N GLN A 29 27.82 -4.27 -22.53
CA GLN A 29 26.86 -4.17 -21.44
C GLN A 29 25.77 -3.16 -21.84
N SER A 30 24.70 -3.69 -22.42
CA SER A 30 23.40 -3.06 -22.45
C SER A 30 22.91 -3.11 -21.02
N THR A 31 23.26 -2.06 -20.27
CA THR A 31 22.47 -1.63 -19.14
C THR A 31 21.08 -1.32 -19.69
N SER A 32 20.25 -2.36 -19.82
CA SER A 32 18.80 -2.19 -19.76
C SER A 32 18.53 -1.68 -18.35
N THR A 33 18.68 -0.38 -18.19
CA THR A 33 18.03 0.35 -17.13
C THR A 33 16.58 -0.12 -17.17
N PRO A 34 16.04 -0.69 -16.08
CA PRO A 34 14.62 -0.94 -16.03
C PRO A 34 13.98 0.41 -16.36
N ILE A 35 13.03 0.42 -17.30
CA ILE A 35 12.23 1.59 -17.61
C ILE A 35 11.72 2.09 -16.26
N GLU A 36 12.33 3.16 -15.78
CA GLU A 36 12.12 3.71 -14.46
C GLU A 36 10.77 4.41 -14.57
N VAL A 37 9.69 3.64 -14.42
CA VAL A 37 8.34 4.17 -14.26
C VAL A 37 8.46 5.18 -13.13
N LYS A 38 8.37 6.46 -13.48
CA LYS A 38 8.58 7.58 -12.56
C LYS A 38 7.60 7.42 -11.40
N ARG A 39 8.07 6.91 -10.27
CA ARG A 39 7.23 6.69 -9.09
C ARG A 39 7.01 8.04 -8.43
N SER A 40 5.77 8.51 -8.47
CA SER A 40 5.34 9.71 -7.76
C SER A 40 4.52 9.30 -6.53
N TYR A 41 4.67 10.05 -5.44
CA TYR A 41 3.81 9.90 -4.25
C TYR A 41 2.33 10.00 -4.61
N ALA A 42 1.99 10.94 -5.51
CA ALA A 42 0.62 11.12 -5.96
C ALA A 42 0.01 9.85 -6.58
N ARG A 43 0.79 9.08 -7.35
CA ARG A 43 0.35 7.78 -7.88
C ARG A 43 0.15 6.74 -6.77
N CYS A 44 1.12 6.62 -5.86
CA CYS A 44 1.04 5.69 -4.73
C CYS A 44 -0.18 6.00 -3.82
N PHE A 45 -0.43 7.28 -3.59
CA PHE A 45 -1.49 7.76 -2.72
C PHE A 45 -2.85 7.84 -3.43
N GLY A 46 -2.86 7.86 -4.77
CA GLY A 46 -4.06 8.06 -5.57
C GLY A 46 -4.59 9.50 -5.57
N THR A 47 -3.81 10.45 -5.04
CA THR A 47 -4.17 11.87 -4.94
C THR A 47 -2.88 12.71 -4.85
N SER A 48 -2.90 13.91 -5.43
CA SER A 48 -1.85 14.93 -5.27
C SER A 48 -2.07 15.82 -4.05
N ARG A 49 -3.25 15.73 -3.40
CA ARG A 49 -3.65 16.53 -2.25
C ARG A 49 -3.25 15.85 -0.97
N PHE A 50 -1.98 16.02 -0.62
CA PHE A 50 -1.48 15.51 0.64
C PHE A 50 -0.39 16.41 1.23
N LEU A 51 -0.30 16.41 2.56
CA LEU A 51 0.79 17.03 3.32
C LEU A 51 1.39 15.98 4.25
N PHE A 52 2.71 15.92 4.28
CA PHE A 52 3.43 15.20 5.30
C PHE A 52 3.49 16.06 6.56
N VAL A 53 3.01 15.53 7.67
CA VAL A 53 3.02 16.19 8.98
C VAL A 53 3.76 15.29 9.94
N GLY A 54 4.90 15.75 10.42
CA GLY A 54 5.79 14.94 11.23
C GLY A 54 6.31 15.66 12.46
N PHE A 55 6.75 14.90 13.44
CA PHE A 55 7.47 15.40 14.59
C PHE A 55 8.88 14.82 14.58
N ALA A 56 9.91 15.66 14.64
CA ALA A 56 11.31 15.22 14.70
C ALA A 56 12.17 16.28 15.36
N ASN A 57 13.13 15.87 16.20
CA ASN A 57 14.09 16.77 16.85
C ASN A 57 13.42 17.93 17.61
N SER A 58 12.35 17.65 18.36
CA SER A 58 11.51 18.67 19.04
C SER A 58 10.82 19.67 18.11
N HIS A 59 10.74 19.40 16.81
CA HIS A 59 10.05 20.26 15.86
C HIS A 59 8.83 19.55 15.29
N LEU A 60 7.73 20.28 15.23
CA LEU A 60 6.65 19.97 14.31
C LEU A 60 7.12 20.38 12.91
N THR A 61 6.97 19.48 11.95
CA THR A 61 7.43 19.63 10.58
C THR A 61 6.26 19.40 9.64
N ILE A 62 6.12 20.27 8.65
CA ILE A 62 5.08 20.17 7.63
C ILE A 62 5.78 20.28 6.27
N GLU A 63 5.50 19.33 5.38
CA GLU A 63 6.11 19.25 4.05
C GLU A 63 5.04 18.99 2.99
N ARG A 64 5.09 19.74 1.88
CA ARG A 64 4.28 19.42 0.70
C ARG A 64 4.83 18.17 0.00
N SER A 65 4.19 17.75 -1.10
CA SER A 65 4.74 16.68 -1.94
C SER A 65 6.22 16.93 -2.25
N PRO A 66 7.11 15.96 -1.94
CA PRO A 66 8.51 16.03 -2.33
C PRO A 66 8.63 16.15 -3.85
N PRO A 67 9.70 16.79 -4.35
CA PRO A 67 9.97 16.78 -5.78
C PRO A 67 10.07 15.36 -6.33
N PRO A 68 9.81 15.15 -7.63
CA PRO A 68 9.93 13.83 -8.24
C PRO A 68 11.30 13.20 -7.97
N ARG A 69 11.30 11.91 -7.61
CA ARG A 69 12.51 11.13 -7.25
C ARG A 69 13.22 11.56 -5.96
N MET A 70 12.62 12.43 -5.16
CA MET A 70 13.14 12.79 -3.85
C MET A 70 12.36 12.08 -2.74
N CYS A 71 13.03 11.86 -1.63
CA CYS A 71 12.42 11.35 -0.41
C CYS A 71 11.83 12.49 0.41
N PRO A 72 10.86 12.23 1.30
CA PRO A 72 10.36 13.25 2.19
C PRO A 72 11.51 13.84 2.99
N TYR A 73 11.66 15.15 2.93
CA TYR A 73 12.70 15.87 3.64
C TYR A 73 12.61 15.65 5.16
N HIS A 74 11.43 15.34 5.69
CA HIS A 74 11.28 14.95 7.10
C HIS A 74 12.31 13.88 7.54
N ALA A 75 12.50 12.81 6.75
CA ALA A 75 13.43 11.74 7.09
C ALA A 75 14.90 12.22 7.04
N LEU A 76 15.24 13.06 6.07
CA LEU A 76 16.57 13.69 5.96
C LEU A 76 16.84 14.64 7.12
N TYR A 77 15.86 15.49 7.44
CA TYR A 77 15.91 16.47 8.51
C TYR A 77 16.21 15.78 9.84
N GLN A 78 15.47 14.72 10.15
CA GLN A 78 15.70 13.93 11.34
C GLN A 78 17.11 13.35 11.39
N ALA A 79 17.51 12.61 10.36
CA ALA A 79 18.78 11.89 10.34
C ALA A 79 20.03 12.80 10.33
N SER A 80 19.91 14.02 9.82
CA SER A 80 21.02 14.97 9.67
C SER A 80 21.16 15.98 10.81
N THR A 81 20.05 16.35 11.46
CA THR A 81 20.05 17.38 12.51
C THR A 81 19.97 16.82 13.92
N TYR A 82 19.91 15.49 14.08
CA TYR A 82 19.95 14.85 15.39
C TYR A 82 21.27 15.16 16.12
N SER A 83 21.15 15.81 17.28
CA SER A 83 22.24 16.08 18.20
C SER A 83 21.89 15.51 19.58
N LEU A 84 22.68 14.54 20.04
CA LEU A 84 22.54 13.93 21.36
C LEU A 84 22.71 14.94 22.52
N SER A 85 23.33 16.09 22.26
CA SER A 85 23.77 17.02 23.30
C SER A 85 22.88 18.24 23.52
N GLU A 86 21.95 18.56 22.61
CA GLU A 86 21.27 19.88 22.65
C GLU A 86 19.77 19.83 22.92
N TRP A 87 19.09 18.71 22.69
CA TRP A 87 17.64 18.61 22.94
C TRP A 87 17.28 17.21 23.43
N ASN A 88 17.15 17.04 24.75
CA ASN A 88 16.39 15.92 25.31
C ASN A 88 14.91 16.15 24.97
N CYS A 89 14.52 15.83 23.73
CA CYS A 89 13.11 15.80 23.38
C CYS A 89 12.46 14.69 24.20
N PRO A 90 11.46 14.98 25.03
CA PRO A 90 10.74 13.91 25.72
C PRO A 90 10.09 13.00 24.67
N ARG A 91 9.93 11.72 25.01
CA ARG A 91 9.10 10.84 24.18
C ARG A 91 7.74 11.49 23.99
N VAL A 92 7.29 11.64 22.74
CA VAL A 92 5.97 12.20 22.43
C VAL A 92 5.14 11.21 21.61
N GLN A 93 3.84 11.43 21.58
CA GLN A 93 2.88 10.79 20.68
C GLN A 93 2.11 11.90 19.96
N MET A 94 1.91 11.72 18.66
CA MET A 94 1.30 12.71 17.79
C MET A 94 0.02 12.13 17.20
N HIS A 95 -1.08 12.86 17.34
CA HIS A 95 -2.38 12.49 16.80
C HIS A 95 -2.90 13.57 15.89
N LEU A 96 -3.46 13.16 14.75
CA LEU A 96 -4.15 14.08 13.85
C LEU A 96 -5.58 14.28 14.33
N LEU A 97 -5.97 15.53 14.57
CA LEU A 97 -7.32 15.95 14.89
C LEU A 97 -7.97 16.47 13.62
N THR A 98 -8.95 15.72 13.12
CA THR A 98 -9.76 16.05 11.95
C THR A 98 -11.20 16.29 12.39
N ALA A 99 -11.92 17.15 11.68
CA ALA A 99 -13.35 17.36 11.84
C ALA A 99 -13.92 17.88 10.52
N ILE A 100 -15.22 17.69 10.29
CA ILE A 100 -15.87 18.10 9.03
C ILE A 100 -15.74 19.61 8.83
N ASP A 101 -16.05 20.40 9.86
CA ASP A 101 -16.12 21.87 9.79
C ASP A 101 -14.99 22.58 10.56
N GLU A 102 -13.91 21.88 10.87
CA GLU A 102 -12.76 22.47 11.57
C GLU A 102 -11.48 22.26 10.77
N GLU A 103 -10.56 23.21 10.93
CA GLU A 103 -9.20 23.04 10.43
C GLU A 103 -8.49 21.90 11.16
N PRO A 104 -7.73 21.08 10.42
CA PRO A 104 -7.03 19.97 11.02
C PRO A 104 -5.90 20.49 11.91
N ARG A 105 -5.76 19.83 13.06
CA ARG A 105 -4.80 20.17 14.11
C ARG A 105 -4.00 18.94 14.49
N VAL A 106 -2.87 19.16 15.15
CA VAL A 106 -2.05 18.10 15.70
C VAL A 106 -2.11 18.19 17.21
N LEU A 107 -2.48 17.09 17.86
CA LEU A 107 -2.34 16.88 19.30
C LEU A 107 -1.01 16.17 19.55
N ILE A 108 -0.14 16.81 20.32
CA ILE A 108 1.17 16.28 20.70
C ILE A 108 1.12 16.03 22.20
N ILE A 109 1.23 14.77 22.62
CA ILE A 109 1.23 14.35 24.01
C ILE A 109 2.67 13.97 24.39
N GLY A 110 3.14 14.40 25.54
CA GLY A 110 4.47 14.07 26.02
C GLY A 110 4.63 14.27 27.52
N ALA A 111 5.87 14.24 27.99
CA ALA A 111 6.21 14.45 29.39
C ALA A 111 6.54 15.93 29.67
N ASN A 112 6.00 16.48 30.76
CA ASN A 112 6.51 17.70 31.34
C ASN A 112 7.88 17.41 31.97
N ARG A 113 8.91 18.18 31.64
CA ARG A 113 10.29 17.91 32.10
C ARG A 113 10.45 18.03 33.63
N ASN A 114 9.70 18.92 34.27
CA ASN A 114 9.88 19.22 35.69
C ASN A 114 9.30 18.13 36.59
N PHE A 115 8.17 17.54 36.19
CA PHE A 115 7.43 16.60 37.03
C PHE A 115 7.25 15.21 36.40
N GLY A 116 7.48 15.07 35.09
CA GLY A 116 7.28 13.81 34.36
C GLY A 116 5.82 13.48 34.04
N TYR A 117 4.86 14.32 34.43
CA TYR A 117 3.44 14.11 34.15
C TYR A 117 3.11 14.32 32.66
N MET A 118 2.02 13.69 32.24
CA MET A 118 1.50 13.76 30.89
C MET A 118 0.89 15.13 30.60
N VAL A 119 1.41 15.78 29.56
CA VAL A 119 0.96 17.09 29.09
C VAL A 119 0.75 17.06 27.58
N ALA A 120 -0.01 18.02 27.08
CA ALA A 120 -0.39 18.12 25.68
C ALA A 120 -0.20 19.52 25.09
N HIS A 121 0.15 19.55 23.81
CA HIS A 121 0.04 20.69 22.92
C HIS A 121 -0.97 20.41 21.82
N ILE A 122 -1.74 21.42 21.44
CA ILE A 122 -2.46 21.42 20.18
C ILE A 122 -1.92 22.54 19.29
N LYS A 123 -1.60 22.16 18.05
CA LYS A 123 -1.06 23.07 17.04
C LYS A 123 -1.90 22.98 15.78
N ALA A 124 -2.22 24.15 15.22
CA ALA A 124 -2.78 24.22 13.88
C ALA A 124 -1.72 23.78 12.87
N ILE A 125 -2.14 23.04 11.84
CA ILE A 125 -1.25 22.68 10.75
C ILE A 125 -1.10 23.89 9.86
N THR A 126 0.11 24.42 9.76
CA THR A 126 0.41 25.60 8.94
C THR A 126 0.81 25.19 7.53
N TRP A 127 0.31 25.93 6.53
CA TRP A 127 0.70 25.71 5.15
C TRP A 127 2.18 26.12 4.95
N PRO A 128 3.06 25.18 4.56
CA PRO A 128 4.48 25.46 4.38
C PRO A 128 4.67 26.41 3.19
N GLU A 129 5.37 27.53 3.39
CA GLU A 129 5.54 28.56 2.36
C GLU A 129 6.57 28.18 1.30
N ASP A 130 6.49 28.84 0.15
CA ASP A 130 7.46 28.66 -0.92
C ASP A 130 8.79 29.27 -0.49
N ASN A 131 9.80 28.44 -0.34
CA ASN A 131 11.15 28.91 -0.16
C ASN A 131 11.83 29.00 -1.54
N PRO A 132 12.05 30.20 -2.09
CA PRO A 132 12.66 30.37 -3.41
C PRO A 132 14.09 29.82 -3.50
N SER A 133 14.73 29.53 -2.36
CA SER A 133 16.08 28.97 -2.28
C SER A 133 16.13 27.46 -2.02
N GLY A 134 14.99 26.82 -1.73
CA GLY A 134 14.92 25.41 -1.32
C GLY A 134 14.29 24.50 -2.37
N SER A 135 14.77 23.27 -2.48
CA SER A 135 14.11 22.24 -3.32
C SER A 135 12.85 21.66 -2.67
N TYR A 136 12.66 21.86 -1.36
CA TYR A 136 11.53 21.36 -0.59
C TYR A 136 10.68 22.50 -0.05
N HIS A 137 9.36 22.36 -0.16
CA HIS A 137 8.39 23.22 0.51
C HIS A 137 8.17 22.68 1.93
N PHE A 138 9.00 23.14 2.86
CA PHE A 138 9.13 22.59 4.20
C PHE A 138 9.05 23.69 5.25
N HIS A 139 8.20 23.48 6.25
CA HIS A 139 8.09 24.32 7.44
C HIS A 139 8.48 23.51 8.68
N LYS A 140 9.13 24.17 9.64
CA LYS A 140 9.41 23.61 10.96
C LYS A 140 9.10 24.64 12.04
N GLU A 141 8.52 24.17 13.13
CA GLU A 141 8.20 24.96 14.31
C GLU A 141 8.71 24.22 15.55
N PRO A 142 9.46 24.88 16.45
CA PRO A 142 9.89 24.26 17.70
C PRO A 142 8.68 24.01 18.62
N ILE A 143 8.66 22.83 19.23
CA ILE A 143 7.67 22.43 20.23
C ILE A 143 8.39 22.24 21.55
N ASP A 144 8.07 23.10 22.50
CA ASP A 144 8.59 23.02 23.86
C ASP A 144 7.52 22.45 24.80
N MET A 145 7.65 21.17 25.15
CA MET A 145 6.75 20.48 26.07
C MET A 145 6.80 21.02 27.50
N GLU A 146 7.83 21.79 27.89
CA GLU A 146 7.85 22.48 29.19
C GLU A 146 6.80 23.59 29.25
N SER A 147 6.57 24.24 28.11
CA SER A 147 5.55 25.27 27.90
C SER A 147 4.16 24.72 27.58
N ALA A 148 3.96 23.41 27.72
CA ALA A 148 2.69 22.76 27.43
C ALA A 148 1.54 23.40 28.20
N ARG A 149 0.55 23.85 27.45
CA ARG A 149 -0.60 24.60 27.99
C ARG A 149 -1.59 23.70 28.70
N TYR A 150 -1.65 22.43 28.31
CA TYR A 150 -2.70 21.52 28.75
C TYR A 150 -2.11 20.38 29.57
N HIS A 151 -2.47 20.34 30.84
CA HIS A 151 -2.26 19.19 31.69
C HIS A 151 -3.32 18.13 31.36
N VAL A 152 -2.89 16.89 31.08
CA VAL A 152 -3.84 15.83 30.71
C VAL A 152 -4.35 15.12 31.97
N ASP A 153 -3.43 14.67 32.82
CA ASP A 153 -3.70 14.03 34.11
C ASP A 153 -2.37 13.86 34.88
N ASP A 154 -2.42 13.52 36.16
CA ASP A 154 -1.26 13.23 37.02
C ASP A 154 -0.61 11.87 36.71
N ILE A 155 -0.76 11.40 35.46
CA ILE A 155 -0.13 10.18 34.96
C ILE A 155 1.33 10.49 34.62
N LEU A 156 2.26 9.77 35.24
CA LEU A 156 3.66 9.79 34.83
C LEU A 156 3.78 9.26 33.40
N TYR A 157 4.25 10.11 32.49
CA TYR A 157 4.37 9.78 31.08
C TYR A 157 5.37 8.64 30.82
N ALA A 158 6.32 8.44 31.73
CA ALA A 158 7.23 7.27 31.70
C ALA A 158 6.49 5.92 31.75
N ASN A 159 5.27 5.89 32.29
CA ASN A 159 4.43 4.68 32.31
C ASN A 159 3.60 4.50 31.04
N VAL A 160 3.49 5.53 30.18
CA VAL A 160 2.68 5.48 28.96
C VAL A 160 3.40 4.65 27.91
N ILE A 161 2.72 3.62 27.43
CA ILE A 161 3.22 2.71 26.39
C ILE A 161 2.89 3.29 25.02
N THR A 162 1.62 3.65 24.82
CA THR A 162 1.11 4.27 23.61
C THR A 162 -0.20 5.00 23.91
N THR A 163 -0.57 5.88 23.01
CA THR A 163 -1.87 6.54 22.99
C THR A 163 -2.55 6.23 21.65
N ILE A 164 -3.88 6.17 21.65
CA ILE A 164 -4.69 5.94 20.46
C ILE A 164 -5.82 6.97 20.49
N PHE A 165 -6.04 7.67 19.38
CA PHE A 165 -7.04 8.73 19.32
C PHE A 165 -8.16 8.40 18.32
N ASP A 166 -9.38 8.30 18.85
CA ASP A 166 -10.60 8.14 18.07
C ASP A 166 -11.16 9.54 17.73
N ASN A 167 -11.01 9.92 16.46
CA ASN A 167 -11.48 11.21 15.97
C ASN A 167 -13.01 11.34 15.98
N HIS A 168 -13.75 10.23 15.83
CA HIS A 168 -15.19 10.26 15.71
C HIS A 168 -15.87 10.59 17.04
N TYR A 169 -15.41 9.95 18.12
CA TYR A 169 -15.93 10.18 19.47
C TYR A 169 -15.08 11.14 20.31
N ARG A 170 -13.98 11.67 19.76
CA ARG A 170 -12.98 12.48 20.48
C ARG A 170 -12.45 11.79 21.73
N LEU A 171 -12.19 10.49 21.63
CA LEU A 171 -11.70 9.68 22.75
C LEU A 171 -10.19 9.43 22.61
N LEU A 172 -9.46 9.71 23.68
CA LEU A 172 -8.07 9.36 23.82
C LEU A 172 -7.93 8.16 24.76
N TYR A 173 -7.44 7.06 24.20
CA TYR A 173 -7.09 5.85 24.93
C TYR A 173 -5.61 5.90 25.29
N VAL A 174 -5.29 5.86 26.58
CA VAL A 174 -3.92 5.89 27.09
C VAL A 174 -3.59 4.52 27.67
N LEU A 175 -2.77 3.74 26.96
CA LEU A 175 -2.27 2.47 27.45
C LEU A 175 -1.01 2.72 28.27
N ARG A 176 -1.00 2.23 29.51
CA ARG A 176 0.10 2.43 30.44
C ARG A 176 0.41 1.17 31.24
N ASN A 177 1.64 1.09 31.72
CA ASN A 177 2.00 0.13 32.75
C ASN A 177 1.26 0.46 34.04
N SER A 178 0.59 -0.53 34.63
CA SER A 178 -0.04 -0.39 35.94
C SER A 178 1.04 -0.23 37.00
N SER A 179 0.92 0.80 37.84
CA SER A 179 1.89 1.07 38.91
C SER A 179 1.67 0.22 40.16
N TYR A 180 0.60 -0.57 40.21
CA TYR A 180 0.24 -1.41 41.36
C TYR A 180 0.48 -2.90 41.05
N MET A 181 0.72 -3.69 42.11
CA MET A 181 0.86 -5.16 42.11
C MET A 181 -0.41 -5.87 41.61
N SER A 182 -0.80 -5.58 40.38
CA SER A 182 -1.95 -6.11 39.67
C SER A 182 -1.51 -7.37 38.91
N ALA A 183 -2.41 -8.34 38.78
CA ALA A 183 -2.18 -9.53 37.97
C ALA A 183 -1.99 -9.19 36.48
N PHE A 184 -2.39 -7.98 36.07
CA PHE A 184 -2.27 -7.46 34.72
C PHE A 184 -1.23 -6.33 34.65
N PRO A 185 -0.26 -6.40 33.72
CA PRO A 185 0.81 -5.41 33.64
C PRO A 185 0.33 -4.07 33.06
N MET A 186 -0.82 -4.04 32.38
CA MET A 186 -1.29 -2.87 31.63
C MET A 186 -2.72 -2.44 32.01
N GLU A 187 -2.92 -1.13 32.04
CA GLU A 187 -4.22 -0.46 32.20
C GLU A 187 -4.44 0.48 31.01
N CYS A 188 -5.69 0.63 30.59
CA CYS A 188 -6.10 1.66 29.65
C CYS A 188 -6.94 2.70 30.38
N VAL A 189 -6.54 3.96 30.31
CA VAL A 189 -7.33 5.11 30.80
C VAL A 189 -7.93 5.82 29.60
N ILE A 190 -9.23 6.15 29.67
CA ILE A 190 -9.95 6.81 28.58
C ILE A 190 -10.26 8.24 28.98
N TYR A 191 -9.95 9.17 28.07
CA TYR A 191 -10.28 10.58 28.18
C TYR A 191 -11.22 10.99 27.04
N LEU A 192 -12.25 11.75 27.38
CA LEU A 192 -12.98 12.58 26.43
C LEU A 192 -12.20 13.88 26.23
N ILE A 193 -11.96 14.25 24.97
CA ILE A 193 -11.29 15.49 24.60
C ILE A 193 -12.32 16.48 24.08
N ASP A 194 -12.52 17.56 24.81
CA ASP A 194 -13.34 18.69 24.39
C ASP A 194 -12.42 19.80 23.88
N VAL A 195 -12.60 20.21 22.62
CA VAL A 195 -11.85 21.32 22.04
C VAL A 195 -12.79 22.50 21.85
N THR A 196 -12.54 23.60 22.58
CA THR A 196 -13.39 24.79 22.54
C THR A 196 -13.11 25.64 21.31
N VAL A 197 -14.01 26.58 21.02
CA VAL A 197 -13.96 27.49 19.86
C VAL A 197 -12.75 28.47 19.90
N GLY A 198 -11.96 28.48 20.98
CA GLY A 198 -10.68 29.22 21.08
C GLY A 198 -9.42 28.35 20.93
N GLY A 199 -9.58 27.04 20.71
CA GLY A 199 -8.48 26.09 20.69
C GLY A 199 -7.99 25.66 22.09
N GLU A 200 -8.75 25.96 23.14
CA GLU A 200 -8.53 25.37 24.46
C GLU A 200 -9.01 23.94 24.48
N VAL A 201 -8.32 23.11 25.26
CA VAL A 201 -8.52 21.66 25.24
C VAL A 201 -8.70 21.21 26.67
N ASN A 202 -9.78 20.49 26.90
CA ASN A 202 -10.03 19.86 28.18
C ASN A 202 -9.98 18.34 28.04
N PHE A 203 -9.34 17.69 29.01
CA PHE A 203 -9.23 16.24 29.09
C PHE A 203 -10.07 15.77 30.26
N THR A 204 -11.21 15.16 29.97
CA THR A 204 -12.09 14.61 31.00
C THR A 204 -11.90 13.11 31.06
N ARG A 205 -11.33 12.59 32.16
CA ARG A 205 -11.22 11.14 32.38
C ARG A 205 -12.63 10.54 32.53
N ILE A 206 -13.00 9.64 31.62
CA ILE A 206 -14.33 9.00 31.62
C ILE A 206 -14.32 7.55 32.09
N GLY A 207 -13.14 6.92 32.14
CA GLY A 207 -13.04 5.55 32.62
C GLY A 207 -11.61 5.03 32.62
N ALA A 208 -11.43 3.85 33.21
CA ALA A 208 -10.23 3.05 33.07
C ALA A 208 -10.55 1.57 33.26
N PHE A 209 -9.75 0.70 32.67
CA PHE A 209 -9.92 -0.76 32.74
C PHE A 209 -8.59 -1.48 32.54
N GLU A 210 -8.53 -2.73 32.99
CA GLU A 210 -7.37 -3.60 32.81
C GLU A 210 -7.29 -4.10 31.36
N VAL A 211 -6.11 -4.05 30.76
CA VAL A 211 -5.89 -4.50 29.39
C VAL A 211 -5.62 -6.00 29.38
N HIS A 212 -6.29 -6.73 28.49
CA HIS A 212 -6.10 -8.16 28.30
C HIS A 212 -4.66 -8.48 27.88
N SER A 213 -4.08 -9.52 28.46
CA SER A 213 -2.67 -9.93 28.25
C SER A 213 -2.29 -10.27 26.81
N ASN A 214 -3.26 -10.64 25.96
CA ASN A 214 -3.04 -10.77 24.51
C ASN A 214 -2.50 -9.49 23.85
N ASN A 215 -2.66 -8.32 24.48
CA ASN A 215 -2.12 -7.07 23.99
C ASN A 215 -0.64 -6.87 24.33
N ASP A 216 -0.05 -7.67 25.23
CA ASP A 216 1.35 -7.57 25.65
C ASP A 216 2.32 -7.74 24.47
N ARG A 217 1.91 -8.51 23.45
CA ARG A 217 2.69 -8.75 22.22
C ARG A 217 2.41 -7.76 21.09
N ARG A 218 1.42 -6.87 21.25
CA ARG A 218 0.98 -5.94 20.21
C ARG A 218 1.72 -4.62 20.35
N THR A 219 2.33 -4.18 19.26
CA THR A 219 3.22 -3.01 19.21
C THR A 219 2.86 -2.13 18.02
N LEU A 220 3.52 -0.98 17.88
CA LEU A 220 3.35 -0.07 16.73
C LEU A 220 1.88 0.29 16.46
N TRP A 221 1.14 0.57 17.54
CA TRP A 221 -0.23 1.03 17.45
C TRP A 221 -0.30 2.36 16.69
N THR A 222 -1.22 2.47 15.75
CA THR A 222 -1.44 3.70 14.99
C THR A 222 -2.87 3.79 14.50
N GLU A 223 -3.47 4.96 14.62
CA GLU A 223 -4.78 5.26 14.05
C GLU A 223 -4.72 5.64 12.57
N ASP A 224 -5.76 5.27 11.82
CA ASP A 224 -6.10 5.85 10.53
C ASP A 224 -7.43 6.60 10.67
N PRO A 225 -7.39 7.94 10.82
CA PRO A 225 -8.59 8.74 11.06
C PRO A 225 -9.55 8.74 9.86
N TYR A 226 -9.05 8.49 8.65
CA TYR A 226 -9.85 8.50 7.42
C TYR A 226 -10.60 7.19 7.21
N ALA A 227 -10.01 6.07 7.62
CA ALA A 227 -10.63 4.75 7.52
C ALA A 227 -11.40 4.34 8.79
N GLN A 228 -11.32 5.13 9.86
CA GLN A 228 -11.84 4.80 11.19
C GLN A 228 -11.33 3.45 11.72
N LYS A 229 -10.05 3.18 11.45
CA LYS A 229 -9.36 1.96 11.88
C LYS A 229 -8.20 2.28 12.81
N VAL A 230 -7.87 1.31 13.64
CA VAL A 230 -6.62 1.24 14.37
C VAL A 230 -5.83 0.07 13.82
N TYR A 231 -4.54 0.27 13.64
CA TYR A 231 -3.59 -0.74 13.24
C TYR A 231 -2.66 -1.07 14.38
N TYR A 232 -2.21 -2.32 14.44
CA TYR A 232 -1.16 -2.75 15.34
C TYR A 232 -0.31 -3.83 14.67
N ALA A 233 0.88 -4.03 15.19
CA ALA A 233 1.84 -4.99 14.71
C ALA A 233 2.11 -6.09 15.75
N GLU A 234 2.20 -7.33 15.29
CA GLU A 234 2.75 -8.45 16.07
C GLU A 234 4.02 -8.96 15.38
N ARG A 235 5.07 -9.22 16.16
CA ARG A 235 6.29 -9.84 15.64
C ARG A 235 6.06 -11.36 15.55
N SER A 236 6.34 -11.94 14.38
CA SER A 236 6.33 -13.40 14.23
C SER A 236 7.40 -14.03 15.14
N ILE A 237 7.04 -15.10 15.83
CA ILE A 237 7.92 -15.80 16.77
C ILE A 237 9.06 -16.53 16.04
N HIS A 238 8.85 -16.90 14.77
CA HIS A 238 9.74 -17.80 14.03
C HIS A 238 10.54 -17.12 12.91
N ASP A 239 10.09 -15.96 12.44
CA ASP A 239 10.72 -15.23 11.35
C ASP A 239 10.83 -13.74 11.72
N GLU A 240 11.78 -13.01 11.12
CA GLU A 240 11.87 -11.54 11.21
C GLU A 240 10.75 -10.83 10.42
N ARG A 241 9.53 -11.36 10.49
CA ARG A 241 8.34 -10.81 9.85
C ARG A 241 7.49 -10.08 10.87
N ILE A 242 6.92 -8.96 10.44
CA ILE A 242 5.97 -8.17 11.21
C ILE A 242 4.59 -8.34 10.56
N LEU A 243 3.63 -8.81 11.34
CA LEU A 243 2.25 -8.99 10.94
C LEU A 243 1.46 -7.74 11.34
N VAL A 244 0.93 -7.02 10.37
CA VAL A 244 0.13 -5.80 10.59
C VAL A 244 -1.34 -6.17 10.53
N TYR A 245 -2.05 -5.90 11.62
CA TYR A 245 -3.48 -6.12 11.76
C TYR A 245 -4.23 -4.80 11.77
N SER A 246 -5.50 -4.81 11.38
CA SER A 246 -6.43 -3.70 11.58
C SER A 246 -7.64 -4.09 12.42
N VAL A 247 -8.22 -3.08 13.07
CA VAL A 247 -9.41 -3.16 13.90
C VAL A 247 -10.24 -1.91 13.61
N GLN A 248 -11.56 -2.04 13.47
CA GLN A 248 -12.42 -0.87 13.41
C GLN A 248 -12.49 -0.19 14.78
N PHE A 249 -12.53 1.14 14.86
CA PHE A 249 -12.54 1.85 16.16
C PHE A 249 -13.63 1.36 17.12
N HIS A 250 -14.84 1.08 16.60
CA HIS A 250 -15.95 0.57 17.41
C HIS A 250 -15.71 -0.84 18.00
N GLN A 251 -14.67 -1.55 17.54
CA GLN A 251 -14.23 -2.86 18.07
C GLN A 251 -13.00 -2.75 18.97
N LEU A 252 -12.36 -1.58 19.06
CA LEU A 252 -11.12 -1.38 19.83
C LEU A 252 -11.27 -1.83 21.29
N MET A 253 -12.42 -1.56 21.91
CA MET A 253 -12.68 -1.98 23.28
C MET A 253 -12.58 -3.49 23.45
N ARG A 254 -13.17 -4.30 22.57
CA ARG A 254 -13.08 -5.78 22.65
C ARG A 254 -11.65 -6.28 22.48
N VAL A 255 -10.89 -5.63 21.60
CA VAL A 255 -9.48 -5.96 21.39
C VAL A 255 -8.67 -5.68 22.65
N LEU A 256 -8.97 -4.59 23.36
CA LEU A 256 -8.28 -4.20 24.59
C LEU A 256 -8.76 -4.99 25.83
N THR A 257 -10.07 -5.27 25.99
CA THR A 257 -10.64 -5.94 27.18
C THR A 257 -10.69 -7.45 27.06
N ASP A 258 -11.02 -7.98 25.88
CA ASP A 258 -11.29 -9.40 25.66
C ASP A 258 -10.11 -10.07 24.93
N GLY A 259 -9.19 -9.26 24.40
CA GLY A 259 -8.02 -9.77 23.68
C GLY A 259 -8.33 -10.24 22.26
N ASP A 260 -9.48 -9.84 21.70
CA ASP A 260 -9.87 -10.14 20.32
C ASP A 260 -8.76 -9.74 19.34
N THR A 261 -8.62 -10.51 18.27
CA THR A 261 -7.61 -10.26 17.22
C THR A 261 -8.26 -9.49 16.07
N GLY A 262 -7.52 -8.53 15.50
CA GLY A 262 -7.91 -7.81 14.30
C GLY A 262 -7.81 -8.66 13.02
N SER A 263 -8.11 -8.02 11.90
CA SER A 263 -7.94 -8.62 10.56
C SER A 263 -6.49 -8.47 10.10
N LEU A 264 -5.85 -9.53 9.65
CA LEU A 264 -4.50 -9.45 9.09
C LEU A 264 -4.56 -8.68 7.76
N GLU A 265 -3.86 -7.55 7.69
CA GLU A 265 -3.84 -6.69 6.51
C GLU A 265 -2.56 -6.86 5.71
N ARG A 266 -1.41 -7.03 6.39
CA ARG A 266 -0.11 -7.11 5.72
C ARG A 266 0.94 -7.87 6.49
N ILE A 267 1.90 -8.43 5.76
CA ILE A 267 3.14 -9.02 6.28
C ILE A 267 4.32 -8.18 5.78
N LEU A 268 5.09 -7.60 6.69
CA LEU A 268 6.30 -6.83 6.41
C LEU A 268 7.53 -7.68 6.70
N ILE A 269 8.54 -7.60 5.84
CA ILE A 269 9.81 -8.31 6.00
C ILE A 269 10.83 -7.38 6.70
N GLY A 270 11.50 -7.91 7.71
CA GLY A 270 12.51 -7.21 8.50
C GLY A 270 11.91 -6.47 9.69
N THR A 271 12.77 -5.94 10.54
CA THR A 271 12.38 -5.17 11.72
C THR A 271 11.86 -3.78 11.34
N ARG A 272 10.88 -3.28 12.08
CA ARG A 272 10.36 -1.92 11.98
C ARG A 272 10.35 -1.29 13.36
N VAL A 273 10.79 -0.04 13.43
CA VAL A 273 10.83 0.74 14.68
C VAL A 273 9.63 1.68 14.81
N TYR A 274 8.92 1.91 13.71
CA TYR A 274 7.79 2.82 13.61
C TYR A 274 6.84 2.37 12.51
N LEU A 275 5.55 2.64 12.70
CA LEU A 275 4.48 2.48 11.72
C LEU A 275 3.50 3.64 11.91
N SER A 276 3.10 4.27 10.81
CA SER A 276 1.93 5.14 10.75
C SER A 276 1.08 4.75 9.56
N VAL A 277 -0.23 4.84 9.71
CA VAL A 277 -1.18 4.60 8.63
C VAL A 277 -2.08 5.80 8.47
N SER A 278 -2.26 6.27 7.24
CA SER A 278 -3.20 7.33 6.94
C SER A 278 -3.86 7.04 5.60
N LYS A 279 -5.19 6.94 5.57
CA LYS A 279 -5.97 6.59 4.38
C LYS A 279 -5.47 5.31 3.69
N GLY A 280 -5.12 4.30 4.49
CA GLY A 280 -4.56 3.03 4.01
C GLY A 280 -3.13 3.10 3.43
N ILE A 281 -2.46 4.25 3.51
CA ILE A 281 -1.04 4.40 3.20
C ILE A 281 -0.23 4.19 4.49
N ALA A 282 0.62 3.17 4.49
CA ALA A 282 1.55 2.89 5.57
C ALA A 282 2.92 3.52 5.31
N ILE A 283 3.41 4.22 6.32
CA ILE A 283 4.80 4.67 6.44
C ILE A 283 5.44 3.86 7.56
N SER A 284 6.60 3.26 7.30
CA SER A 284 7.36 2.56 8.33
C SER A 284 8.86 2.81 8.18
N TYR A 285 9.58 2.71 9.29
CA TYR A 285 11.02 2.90 9.32
C TYR A 285 11.76 1.66 9.80
N SER A 286 12.96 1.44 9.27
CA SER A 286 13.94 0.49 9.81
C SER A 286 15.32 1.13 9.88
N ASN A 287 16.08 0.82 10.94
CA ASN A 287 17.46 1.26 11.11
C ASN A 287 18.36 0.02 11.12
N ALA A 288 19.28 -0.07 10.16
CA ALA A 288 20.28 -1.15 10.11
C ALA A 288 21.53 -0.67 9.35
N ASP A 289 22.71 -1.05 9.85
CA ASP A 289 24.01 -0.84 9.17
C ASP A 289 24.28 0.60 8.72
N ASP A 290 24.02 1.57 9.59
CA ASP A 290 24.15 3.00 9.29
C ASP A 290 23.26 3.53 8.15
N VAL A 291 22.22 2.76 7.82
CA VAL A 291 21.20 3.12 6.85
C VAL A 291 19.85 3.21 7.53
N VAL A 292 19.28 4.41 7.46
CA VAL A 292 17.87 4.66 7.76
C VAL A 292 17.08 4.35 6.50
N ARG A 293 16.10 3.46 6.59
CA ARG A 293 15.18 3.15 5.48
C ARG A 293 13.76 3.52 5.85
N GLN A 294 13.12 4.27 4.97
CA GLN A 294 11.70 4.59 5.02
C GLN A 294 10.98 3.84 3.91
N TYR A 295 9.93 3.11 4.29
CA TYR A 295 9.06 2.38 3.38
C TYR A 295 7.70 3.04 3.36
N ILE A 296 7.23 3.42 2.18
CA ILE A 296 5.92 4.03 1.98
C ILE A 296 5.16 3.17 0.97
N HIS A 297 4.00 2.67 1.36
CA HIS A 297 3.22 1.75 0.54
C HIS A 297 1.76 1.75 0.96
N ARG A 298 0.88 1.29 0.07
CA ARG A 298 -0.53 1.08 0.39
C ARG A 298 -0.73 -0.28 1.05
N ILE A 299 -1.36 -0.36 2.22
CA ILE A 299 -1.47 -1.60 3.01
C ILE A 299 -2.10 -2.75 2.19
N GLY A 300 -3.21 -2.48 1.51
CA GLY A 300 -3.94 -3.48 0.71
C GLY A 300 -3.37 -3.79 -0.68
N ASP A 301 -2.23 -3.21 -1.05
CA ASP A 301 -1.60 -3.43 -2.35
C ASP A 301 -0.15 -3.92 -2.20
N THR A 302 0.19 -5.03 -2.85
CA THR A 302 1.53 -5.63 -2.80
C THR A 302 2.45 -5.14 -3.91
N SER A 303 1.94 -4.39 -4.88
CA SER A 303 2.67 -4.10 -6.12
C SER A 303 3.65 -2.93 -6.03
N GLU A 304 3.36 -1.91 -5.22
CA GLU A 304 4.14 -0.66 -5.20
C GLU A 304 4.62 -0.28 -3.78
N VAL A 305 5.95 -0.16 -3.62
CA VAL A 305 6.62 0.39 -2.43
C VAL A 305 7.59 1.47 -2.87
N ILE A 306 7.50 2.65 -2.25
CA ILE A 306 8.53 3.69 -2.31
C ILE A 306 9.51 3.40 -1.16
N LEU A 307 10.77 3.18 -1.53
CA LEU A 307 11.86 2.96 -0.59
C LEU A 307 12.80 4.17 -0.62
N CYS A 308 12.99 4.75 0.54
CA CYS A 308 13.87 5.88 0.77
C CYS A 308 15.00 5.45 1.69
N GLU A 309 16.24 5.48 1.19
CA GLU A 309 17.42 5.05 1.94
C GLU A 309 18.35 6.23 2.20
N HIS A 310 18.68 6.46 3.47
CA HIS A 310 19.52 7.57 3.89
C HIS A 310 20.68 7.03 4.71
N LYS A 311 21.88 7.14 4.15
CA LYS A 311 23.11 6.88 4.89
C LYS A 311 23.32 8.03 5.86
N SER A 312 23.40 7.72 7.15
CA SER A 312 23.77 8.68 8.17
C SER A 312 24.79 8.01 9.07
N ILE A 313 25.93 8.65 9.33
CA ILE A 313 26.93 8.15 10.29
C ILE A 313 26.36 8.11 11.72
N ARG A 314 25.27 8.87 11.95
CA ARG A 314 24.55 8.92 13.23
C ARG A 314 23.37 7.95 13.29
N SER A 315 22.98 7.36 12.15
CA SER A 315 22.18 6.12 11.95
C SER A 315 20.90 5.91 12.76
N TYR A 316 20.45 6.91 13.48
CA TYR A 316 19.41 6.74 14.48
C TYR A 316 18.24 7.64 14.13
N LEU A 317 17.17 7.02 13.67
CA LEU A 317 15.86 7.64 13.80
C LEU A 317 15.47 7.58 15.27
N ASP A 318 15.43 8.75 15.90
CA ASP A 318 14.79 8.93 17.19
C ASP A 318 13.42 8.19 17.23
N PRO A 319 13.18 7.29 18.20
CA PRO A 319 11.92 6.57 18.38
C PRO A 319 10.71 7.49 18.56
N THR A 320 10.95 8.75 18.91
CA THR A 320 9.93 9.78 19.06
C THR A 320 9.49 10.38 17.74
N ALA A 321 10.23 10.12 16.66
CA ALA A 321 9.88 10.68 15.37
C ALA A 321 8.69 9.99 14.75
N GLN A 322 7.78 10.83 14.30
CA GLN A 322 6.47 10.42 13.83
C GLN A 322 6.17 11.15 12.54
N LEU A 323 5.49 10.48 11.63
CA LEU A 323 5.11 11.03 10.34
C LEU A 323 3.72 10.51 9.98
N ILE A 324 2.77 11.43 9.88
CA ILE A 324 1.38 11.20 9.49
C ILE A 324 1.14 11.92 8.16
N ILE A 325 0.21 11.43 7.35
CA ILE A 325 -0.18 12.10 6.10
C ILE A 325 -1.58 12.69 6.25
N LEU A 326 -1.68 13.97 5.93
CA LEU A 326 -2.93 14.70 5.78
C LEU A 326 -3.42 14.57 4.32
N PHE A 327 -4.72 14.33 4.08
CA PHE A 327 -5.26 14.12 2.73
C PHE A 327 -6.42 15.05 2.37
N ASP A 328 -6.59 15.28 1.07
CA ASP A 328 -7.78 15.80 0.41
C ASP A 328 -8.45 17.01 1.09
N ASP A 329 -9.65 16.85 1.67
CA ASP A 329 -10.43 17.96 2.21
C ASP A 329 -9.68 18.66 3.35
N ASP A 330 -9.01 17.89 4.21
CA ASP A 330 -8.21 18.47 5.30
C ASP A 330 -6.96 19.19 4.76
N TYR A 331 -6.36 18.66 3.68
CA TYR A 331 -5.32 19.37 2.94
C TYR A 331 -5.83 20.70 2.37
N CYS A 332 -7.03 20.71 1.79
CA CYS A 332 -7.65 21.90 1.23
C CYS A 332 -7.90 22.95 2.30
N LYS A 333 -8.44 22.57 3.46
CA LYS A 333 -8.67 23.50 4.59
C LYS A 333 -7.39 24.20 5.02
N VAL A 334 -6.27 23.47 5.11
CA VAL A 334 -4.96 24.06 5.46
C VAL A 334 -4.46 25.03 4.39
N LYS A 335 -4.68 24.70 3.10
CA LYS A 335 -4.28 25.55 1.97
C LYS A 335 -5.12 26.82 1.87
N GLU A 336 -6.44 26.70 1.99
CA GLU A 336 -7.42 27.77 1.75
C GLU A 336 -7.49 28.81 2.88
N ASN A 337 -7.08 28.47 4.11
CA ASN A 337 -6.97 29.42 5.22
C ASN A 337 -5.94 30.56 4.99
N LYS A 338 -5.21 30.55 3.85
CA LYS A 338 -4.35 31.66 3.40
C LYS A 338 -5.04 32.69 2.49
N GLY A 339 -6.37 32.64 2.31
CA GLY A 339 -7.14 33.66 1.61
C GLY A 339 -7.12 33.57 0.07
N GLU A 340 -6.45 32.56 -0.49
CA GLU A 340 -6.56 32.21 -1.92
C GLU A 340 -7.70 31.20 -2.10
N VAL A 341 -8.93 31.70 -2.02
CA VAL A 341 -10.14 30.95 -2.42
C VAL A 341 -10.11 30.81 -3.94
N ARG A 342 -9.37 29.82 -4.42
CA ARG A 342 -9.54 29.27 -5.77
C ARG A 342 -8.94 27.88 -5.86
N ASN A 343 -9.85 26.92 -5.88
CA ASN A 343 -9.73 25.67 -6.62
C ASN A 343 -8.83 24.61 -5.99
N CYS A 344 -9.08 24.25 -4.72
CA CYS A 344 -8.66 22.92 -4.33
C CYS A 344 -9.33 21.88 -5.24
N GLU A 345 -10.63 22.02 -5.58
CA GLU A 345 -11.40 21.14 -6.48
C GLU A 345 -10.84 20.96 -7.92
N GLU A 346 -10.30 22.00 -8.58
CA GLU A 346 -9.77 21.86 -9.96
C GLU A 346 -8.50 21.00 -10.03
N GLU A 347 -7.74 20.87 -8.94
CA GLU A 347 -6.57 19.95 -8.87
C GLU A 347 -6.99 18.47 -8.99
N LEU A 348 -8.26 18.09 -8.67
CA LEU A 348 -8.76 16.73 -8.89
C LEU A 348 -8.89 16.46 -10.38
N SER A 349 -9.47 17.41 -11.10
CA SER A 349 -9.79 17.27 -12.52
C SER A 349 -8.51 17.16 -13.35
N THR A 350 -7.49 17.96 -13.05
CA THR A 350 -6.19 17.93 -13.75
C THR A 350 -5.35 16.71 -13.40
N THR A 351 -5.38 16.23 -12.14
CA THR A 351 -4.64 15.01 -11.73
C THR A 351 -5.30 13.74 -12.27
N THR A 352 -6.64 13.69 -12.30
CA THR A 352 -7.37 12.58 -12.91
C THR A 352 -7.09 12.54 -14.42
N ILE A 353 -7.11 13.68 -15.11
CA ILE A 353 -6.74 13.80 -16.52
C ILE A 353 -5.26 13.44 -16.76
N ALA A 354 -4.32 13.83 -15.89
CA ALA A 354 -2.91 13.45 -16.03
C ALA A 354 -2.69 11.94 -15.81
N SER A 355 -3.38 11.33 -14.85
CA SER A 355 -3.31 9.87 -14.60
C SER A 355 -4.02 9.05 -15.68
N LEU A 356 -5.08 9.59 -16.29
CA LEU A 356 -5.74 9.02 -17.46
C LEU A 356 -4.86 9.16 -18.71
N ASN A 357 -4.21 10.31 -18.91
CA ASN A 357 -3.27 10.53 -20.00
C ASN A 357 -1.97 9.70 -19.87
N ASP A 358 -1.55 9.36 -18.65
CA ASP A 358 -0.45 8.42 -18.41
C ASP A 358 -0.88 6.96 -18.67
N LYS A 359 -2.15 6.60 -18.39
CA LYS A 359 -2.71 5.32 -18.88
C LYS A 359 -2.80 5.30 -20.41
N GLU A 360 -3.22 6.38 -21.04
CA GLU A 360 -3.28 6.50 -22.50
C GLU A 360 -1.89 6.48 -23.17
N LYS A 361 -0.88 7.09 -22.53
CA LYS A 361 0.52 7.02 -22.99
C LYS A 361 1.16 5.65 -22.75
N THR A 362 0.71 4.89 -21.76
CA THR A 362 1.24 3.53 -21.50
C THR A 362 0.48 2.45 -22.27
N GLU A 363 -0.75 2.72 -22.75
CA GLU A 363 -1.51 1.81 -23.62
C GLU A 363 -1.28 2.03 -25.13
N SER A 364 -0.65 3.13 -25.56
CA SER A 364 -0.32 3.35 -27.00
C SER A 364 0.97 2.68 -27.51
N SER A 365 1.56 1.77 -26.74
CA SER A 365 2.76 1.02 -27.17
C SER A 365 2.67 -0.47 -26.86
N SER A 366 1.50 -1.07 -27.13
CA SER A 366 1.41 -2.50 -27.40
C SER A 366 0.38 -2.80 -28.48
N ASP A 367 0.39 -2.02 -29.57
CA ASP A 367 0.00 -2.55 -30.87
C ASP A 367 1.04 -3.60 -31.29
N ILE A 368 0.98 -4.77 -30.66
CA ILE A 368 1.59 -5.98 -31.17
C ILE A 368 0.93 -6.19 -32.52
N ASN A 369 1.68 -5.84 -33.55
CA ASN A 369 1.30 -5.80 -34.95
C ASN A 369 0.55 -7.08 -35.36
N ILE A 370 -0.78 -7.09 -35.21
CA ILE A 370 -1.68 -8.20 -35.58
C ILE A 370 -1.52 -8.56 -37.06
N PHE A 371 -1.01 -7.63 -37.87
CA PHE A 371 -0.64 -7.85 -39.26
C PHE A 371 0.43 -8.94 -39.47
N TRP A 372 1.27 -9.27 -38.49
CA TRP A 372 2.22 -10.38 -38.60
C TRP A 372 1.59 -11.77 -38.39
N PHE A 373 0.45 -11.85 -37.70
CA PHE A 373 -0.28 -13.11 -37.51
C PHE A 373 -1.21 -13.44 -38.69
N LEU A 374 -1.64 -12.43 -39.44
CA LEU A 374 -2.49 -12.59 -40.62
C LEU A 374 -1.91 -13.56 -41.68
N PRO A 375 -0.62 -13.46 -42.10
CA PRO A 375 -0.06 -14.41 -43.06
C PRO A 375 0.04 -15.84 -42.49
N ILE A 376 0.31 -15.99 -41.19
CA ILE A 376 0.39 -17.31 -40.54
C ILE A 376 -0.99 -17.99 -40.55
N VAL A 377 -2.05 -17.25 -40.21
CA VAL A 377 -3.43 -17.76 -40.24
C VAL A 377 -3.85 -18.11 -41.66
N ILE A 378 -3.51 -17.29 -42.66
CA ILE A 378 -3.80 -17.57 -44.08
C ILE A 378 -3.10 -18.85 -44.55
N VAL A 379 -1.82 -19.04 -44.19
CA VAL A 379 -1.08 -20.26 -44.52
C VAL A 379 -1.70 -21.48 -43.84
N LEU A 380 -2.11 -21.37 -42.58
CA LEU A 380 -2.76 -22.46 -41.85
C LEU A 380 -4.10 -22.84 -42.48
N CYS A 381 -4.92 -21.85 -42.85
CA CYS A 381 -6.17 -22.06 -43.57
C CYS A 381 -5.95 -22.74 -44.93
N ALA A 382 -4.90 -22.35 -45.68
CA ALA A 382 -4.56 -22.99 -46.94
C ALA A 382 -4.17 -24.46 -46.76
N ILE A 383 -3.40 -24.79 -45.72
CA ILE A 383 -3.03 -26.19 -45.39
C ILE A 383 -4.28 -27.00 -45.05
N ILE A 384 -5.19 -26.46 -44.23
CA ILE A 384 -6.45 -27.12 -43.88
C ILE A 384 -7.31 -27.36 -45.14
N LEU A 385 -7.40 -26.39 -46.04
CA LEU A 385 -8.13 -26.51 -47.30
C LEU A 385 -7.55 -27.61 -48.20
N VAL A 386 -6.21 -27.68 -48.31
CA VAL A 386 -5.53 -28.75 -49.05
C VAL A 386 -5.81 -30.12 -48.41
N LEU A 387 -5.77 -30.22 -47.08
CA LEU A 387 -6.12 -31.45 -46.37
C LEU A 387 -7.56 -31.88 -46.63
N ILE A 388 -8.52 -30.95 -46.59
CA ILE A 388 -9.92 -31.22 -46.90
C ILE A 388 -10.07 -31.70 -48.35
N ILE A 389 -9.42 -31.05 -49.31
CA ILE A 389 -9.43 -31.47 -50.72
C ILE A 389 -8.82 -32.87 -50.88
N CYS A 390 -7.72 -33.16 -50.20
CA CYS A 390 -7.10 -34.49 -50.19
C CYS A 390 -8.03 -35.54 -49.60
N ILE A 391 -8.70 -35.26 -48.48
CA ILE A 391 -9.67 -36.17 -47.86
C ILE A 391 -10.88 -36.42 -48.78
N VAL A 392 -11.40 -35.36 -49.42
CA VAL A 392 -12.53 -35.48 -50.37
C VAL A 392 -12.11 -36.26 -51.62
N ARG A 393 -10.90 -36.02 -52.15
CA ARG A 393 -10.35 -36.81 -53.27
C ARG A 393 -10.17 -38.28 -52.88
N HIS A 394 -9.62 -38.55 -51.70
CA HIS A 394 -9.39 -39.91 -51.24
C HIS A 394 -10.72 -40.66 -51.07
N ARG A 395 -11.74 -40.02 -50.48
CA ARG A 395 -13.10 -40.59 -50.41
C ARG A 395 -13.73 -40.84 -51.78
N ARG A 396 -13.41 -40.02 -52.79
CA ARG A 396 -13.91 -40.21 -54.16
C ARG A 396 -13.20 -41.36 -54.89
N GLU A 397 -11.94 -41.61 -54.59
CA GLU A 397 -11.18 -42.77 -55.09
C GLU A 397 -11.63 -44.08 -54.40
N ASP A 398 -11.98 -44.05 -53.11
CA ASP A 398 -12.56 -45.20 -52.40
C ASP A 398 -14.00 -45.49 -52.85
N GLY A 399 -14.75 -44.45 -53.25
CA GLY A 399 -16.03 -44.57 -53.94
C GLY A 399 -15.93 -45.22 -55.32
N LEU A 400 -14.81 -45.05 -56.05
CA LEU A 400 -14.61 -45.72 -57.34
C LEU A 400 -14.08 -47.17 -57.19
N ARG A 401 -13.36 -47.47 -56.10
CA ARG A 401 -12.90 -48.85 -55.80
C ARG A 401 -13.99 -49.76 -55.24
N SER A 402 -15.02 -49.20 -54.59
CA SER A 402 -16.16 -49.97 -54.06
C SER A 402 -17.18 -50.40 -55.13
N PHE A 403 -17.14 -49.85 -56.34
CA PHE A 403 -18.01 -50.28 -57.46
C PHE A 403 -17.41 -51.38 -58.37
N LEU A 404 -16.15 -51.77 -58.17
CA LEU A 404 -15.48 -52.84 -58.95
C LEU A 404 -15.39 -54.19 -58.20
N LYS A 405 -16.00 -54.31 -57.02
CA LYS A 405 -16.08 -55.57 -56.28
C LYS A 405 -17.53 -56.03 -56.09
N ALA A 406 -18.23 -56.16 -57.22
CA ALA A 406 -19.46 -56.93 -57.30
C ALA A 406 -19.09 -58.41 -57.53
N ASP A 407 -18.88 -59.15 -56.45
CA ASP A 407 -18.91 -60.62 -56.51
C ASP A 407 -20.32 -61.13 -56.17
N ARG A 408 -20.73 -62.11 -56.96
CA ARG A 408 -22.06 -62.71 -57.09
C ARG A 408 -22.51 -63.52 -55.85
N PRO A 409 -23.82 -63.83 -55.75
CA PRO A 409 -24.46 -64.22 -54.50
C PRO A 409 -24.32 -65.72 -54.21
N HIS A 410 -24.32 -66.06 -52.92
CA HIS A 410 -24.56 -67.42 -52.46
C HIS A 410 -25.97 -67.53 -51.90
N VAL A 411 -26.76 -68.41 -52.53
CA VAL A 411 -28.13 -68.80 -52.22
C VAL A 411 -28.07 -70.06 -51.35
N GLN A 412 -28.87 -70.12 -50.28
CA GLN A 412 -29.67 -71.26 -49.80
C GLN A 412 -29.98 -71.10 -48.30
N TYR A 413 -31.12 -71.52 -47.73
CA TYR A 413 -32.51 -71.79 -48.12
C TYR A 413 -33.25 -71.97 -46.77
N TYR A 414 -34.54 -71.60 -46.67
CA TYR A 414 -35.43 -71.76 -45.50
C TYR A 414 -35.82 -73.25 -45.23
N PRO A 415 -36.35 -73.60 -44.04
CA PRO A 415 -37.82 -73.72 -43.85
C PRO A 415 -38.32 -73.32 -42.43
N THR A 416 -39.27 -72.38 -42.27
CA THR A 416 -40.76 -72.46 -42.19
C THR A 416 -41.39 -72.75 -40.81
N PHE A 417 -42.45 -71.97 -40.51
CA PHE A 417 -43.64 -72.22 -39.66
C PHE A 417 -43.38 -72.21 -38.12
N ILE A 418 -44.13 -71.57 -37.21
CA ILE A 418 -45.56 -71.19 -37.07
C ILE A 418 -45.66 -70.05 -36.05
N SER A 419 -46.66 -69.16 -36.19
CA SER A 419 -47.21 -68.32 -35.12
C SER A 419 -48.31 -69.08 -34.40
N ASP A 420 -48.35 -69.11 -33.06
CA ASP A 420 -49.62 -69.00 -32.30
C ASP A 420 -49.44 -68.86 -30.77
N SER A 421 -50.00 -67.75 -30.26
CA SER A 421 -50.90 -67.61 -29.11
C SER A 421 -50.53 -67.90 -27.62
N SER A 422 -51.12 -67.04 -26.77
CA SER A 422 -51.48 -67.14 -25.33
C SER A 422 -50.35 -67.02 -24.30
N VAL A 423 -50.33 -66.10 -23.31
CA VAL A 423 -51.27 -65.58 -22.28
C VAL A 423 -51.23 -66.38 -20.95
N ASP A 424 -51.02 -65.60 -19.87
CA ASP A 424 -51.22 -65.78 -18.42
C ASP A 424 -50.38 -66.77 -17.60
N PHE A 425 -49.54 -66.25 -16.69
CA PHE A 425 -49.86 -66.01 -15.26
C PHE A 425 -48.85 -65.06 -14.61
#